data_AF-A0A5Q4GCI4-F1
#
_entry.id   AF-A0A5Q4GCI4-F1
#
_cell.length_a   1.000
_cell.length_b   1.000
_cell.length_c   1.000
_cell.angle_alpha   90.00
_cell.angle_beta   90.00
_cell.angle_gamma   90.00
#
_symmetry.space_group_name_H-M   'P 1'
#
loop_
_entity.id
_entity.type
_entity.pdbx_description
1 polymer ?
#
loop_
_entity_poly.entity_id
_entity_poly.type
_entity_poly.pdbx_seq_one_letter_code
_entity_poly.pdbx_strand_id
1 'polypeptide(L)'
;MTDPNHTSERRSTNAPRPRTLTTLLAALLAVALIAACAQAPTPEPEPEPAVLRGTAIAPVPEGEDPIPLLATTLLLIDIEAAALSASVSGGADGAARAALQASIAGLDADASTAQPSQVVEIEEGVYFASIALVESDGSFELVLPDGDALPSSVMRTAEDAIPFDFYVGDADCSIVASDPSVLVTQTFGEFLAFPAPFFFTPFGFDFAITFSEEIDIDDEPDEFTSVSVVYATGATTLTTTGTECSFDGFTLSANASLEEGWNQMTWTESETSFAIGARSIDEPVFSVVFGF
;
A
#
# COMPACT_ATOMS: atom_id res chain seq x y z
N MET A 1 0.60 79.72 -83.10
CA MET A 1 1.18 80.93 -82.49
C MET A 1 0.63 81.01 -81.08
N THR A 2 1.53 80.97 -80.10
CA THR A 2 1.33 81.25 -78.66
C THR A 2 0.34 80.40 -77.87
N ASP A 3 0.90 79.39 -77.20
CA ASP A 3 0.60 79.07 -75.80
C ASP A 3 1.28 80.15 -74.91
N PRO A 4 0.66 80.61 -73.81
CA PRO A 4 1.37 80.44 -72.54
C PRO A 4 0.51 80.32 -71.26
N ASN A 5 1.14 79.67 -70.27
CA ASN A 5 1.06 79.88 -68.81
C ASN A 5 -0.20 79.43 -68.03
N HIS A 6 -0.02 78.53 -67.07
CA HIS A 6 0.39 78.94 -65.71
C HIS A 6 0.67 77.74 -64.78
N THR A 7 1.85 77.80 -64.16
CA THR A 7 2.36 76.97 -63.06
C THR A 7 1.60 77.27 -61.75
N SER A 8 1.20 76.22 -61.02
CA SER A 8 0.74 76.33 -59.61
C SER A 8 1.32 75.17 -58.81
N GLU A 9 2.43 75.42 -58.10
CA GLU A 9 3.00 74.50 -57.11
C GLU A 9 2.11 74.43 -55.86
N ARG A 10 1.50 73.27 -55.59
CA ARG A 10 0.92 72.94 -54.28
C ARG A 10 1.96 72.19 -53.43
N ARG A 11 2.43 72.83 -52.37
CA ARG A 11 3.24 72.20 -51.32
C ARG A 11 2.34 71.32 -50.44
N SER A 12 2.53 70.01 -50.51
CA SER A 12 1.85 69.02 -49.66
C SER A 12 2.67 68.77 -48.39
N THR A 13 2.12 69.13 -47.23
CA THR A 13 2.66 68.77 -45.91
C THR A 13 2.06 67.43 -45.47
N ASN A 14 2.80 66.33 -45.69
CA ASN A 14 2.47 65.03 -45.13
C ASN A 14 2.87 64.98 -43.65
N ALA A 15 1.89 64.94 -42.75
CA ALA A 15 2.11 64.60 -41.35
C ALA A 15 2.28 63.07 -41.21
N PRO A 16 3.32 62.58 -40.50
CA PRO A 16 3.51 61.15 -40.27
C PRO A 16 2.41 60.59 -39.36
N ARG A 17 1.66 59.61 -39.86
CA ARG A 17 0.67 58.84 -39.07
C ARG A 17 1.38 57.90 -38.09
N PRO A 18 0.92 57.79 -36.83
CA PRO A 18 1.54 56.94 -35.80
C PRO A 18 1.23 55.45 -36.06
N ARG A 19 2.13 54.75 -36.77
CA ARG A 19 2.09 53.30 -37.01
C ARG A 19 2.75 52.46 -35.90
N THR A 20 3.25 53.10 -34.84
CA THR A 20 4.08 52.48 -33.80
C THR A 20 3.28 51.77 -32.71
N LEU A 21 2.04 52.17 -32.45
CA LEU A 21 1.25 51.59 -31.34
C LEU A 21 0.73 50.18 -31.68
N THR A 22 0.27 49.98 -32.92
CA THR A 22 -0.35 48.72 -33.36
C THR A 22 0.67 47.59 -33.48
N THR A 23 1.90 47.92 -33.89
CA THR A 23 3.01 46.97 -33.97
C THR A 23 3.50 46.55 -32.60
N LEU A 24 3.52 47.46 -31.62
CA LEU A 24 3.90 47.15 -30.24
C LEU A 24 2.89 46.20 -29.57
N LEU A 25 1.59 46.43 -29.80
CA LEU A 25 0.52 45.61 -29.23
C LEU A 25 0.53 44.18 -29.81
N ALA A 26 0.76 44.05 -31.12
CA ALA A 26 0.86 42.74 -31.79
C ALA A 26 2.09 41.96 -31.31
N ALA A 27 3.22 42.63 -31.10
CA ALA A 27 4.43 42.00 -30.56
C ALA A 27 4.23 41.51 -29.12
N LEU A 28 3.60 42.32 -28.25
CA LEU A 28 3.29 41.91 -26.87
C LEU A 28 2.33 40.72 -26.81
N LEU A 29 1.31 40.67 -27.67
CA LEU A 29 0.38 39.55 -27.74
C LEU A 29 1.07 38.26 -28.21
N ALA A 30 1.97 38.36 -29.21
CA ALA A 30 2.74 37.21 -29.68
C ALA A 30 3.69 36.67 -28.59
N VAL A 31 4.34 37.54 -27.81
CA VAL A 31 5.20 37.13 -26.69
C VAL A 31 4.39 36.47 -25.58
N ALA A 32 3.20 37.00 -25.25
CA ALA A 32 2.33 36.39 -24.25
C ALA A 32 1.82 35.00 -24.67
N LEU A 33 1.50 34.79 -25.95
CA LEU A 33 1.10 33.49 -26.48
C LEU A 33 2.25 32.47 -26.48
N ILE A 34 3.47 32.90 -26.82
CA ILE A 34 4.66 32.03 -26.75
C ILE A 34 4.97 31.67 -25.29
N ALA A 35 4.86 32.62 -24.36
CA ALA A 35 5.07 32.37 -22.93
C ALA A 35 4.02 31.41 -22.35
N ALA A 36 2.76 31.51 -22.77
CA ALA A 36 1.70 30.61 -22.33
C ALA A 36 1.86 29.17 -22.88
N CYS A 37 2.43 29.00 -24.08
CA CYS A 37 2.74 27.68 -24.63
C CYS A 37 4.09 27.11 -24.15
N ALA A 38 4.94 27.92 -23.51
CA ALA A 38 6.24 27.51 -22.98
C ALA A 38 6.20 27.19 -21.48
N GLN A 39 5.04 27.32 -20.84
CA GLN A 39 4.87 26.87 -19.46
C GLN A 39 4.90 25.34 -19.48
N ALA A 40 6.01 24.76 -19.01
CA ALA A 40 6.08 23.34 -18.76
C ALA A 40 4.84 22.94 -17.93
N PRO A 41 4.20 21.80 -18.21
CA PRO A 41 3.13 21.28 -17.36
C PRO A 41 3.60 21.39 -15.91
N THR A 42 2.78 21.99 -15.05
CA THR A 42 3.08 21.95 -13.62
C THR A 42 3.18 20.47 -13.27
N PRO A 43 4.32 20.00 -12.73
CA PRO A 43 4.44 18.59 -12.36
C PRO A 43 3.27 18.28 -11.44
N GLU A 44 2.56 17.20 -11.78
CA GLU A 44 1.49 16.70 -10.93
C GLU A 44 2.11 16.38 -9.57
N PRO A 45 1.48 16.80 -8.44
CA PRO A 45 2.01 16.47 -7.14
C PRO A 45 2.15 14.96 -7.03
N GLU A 46 3.32 14.50 -6.57
CA GLU A 46 3.51 13.07 -6.27
C GLU A 46 2.45 12.66 -5.25
N PRO A 47 1.80 11.49 -5.43
CA PRO A 47 0.81 11.00 -4.49
C PRO A 47 1.45 10.88 -3.10
N GLU A 48 0.70 11.25 -2.06
CA GLU A 48 1.16 11.02 -0.69
C GLU A 48 1.25 9.50 -0.46
N PRO A 49 2.31 9.01 0.21
CA PRO A 49 2.48 7.60 0.44
C PRO A 49 1.37 7.08 1.37
N ALA A 50 0.91 5.86 1.14
CA ALA A 50 -0.07 5.22 2.01
C ALA A 50 0.54 4.96 3.40
N VAL A 51 -0.24 5.20 4.45
CA VAL A 51 0.21 5.01 5.84
C VAL A 51 -0.78 4.12 6.57
N LEU A 52 -0.31 2.97 7.05
CA LEU A 52 -1.06 2.15 7.99
C LEU A 52 -0.92 2.73 9.40
N ARG A 53 -2.04 3.04 10.03
CA ARG A 53 -2.11 3.58 11.39
C ARG A 53 -2.69 2.56 12.32
N GLY A 54 -2.14 2.44 13.52
CA GLY A 54 -2.69 1.52 14.49
C GLY A 54 -2.11 1.65 15.87
N THR A 55 -2.56 0.76 16.73
CA THR A 55 -2.06 0.55 18.08
C THR A 55 -1.71 -0.92 18.25
N ALA A 56 -0.68 -1.21 19.03
CA ALA A 56 -0.27 -2.56 19.31
C ALA A 56 -0.06 -2.81 20.80
N ILE A 57 -0.40 -4.02 21.24
CA ILE A 57 -0.14 -4.50 22.60
C ILE A 57 0.59 -5.84 22.55
N ALA A 58 1.48 -6.07 23.52
CA ALA A 58 2.00 -7.39 23.83
C ALA A 58 1.32 -7.88 25.12
N PRO A 59 0.44 -8.91 25.05
CA PRO A 59 -0.18 -9.48 26.24
C PRO A 59 0.89 -9.91 27.25
N VAL A 60 0.62 -9.64 28.53
CA VAL A 60 1.58 -9.88 29.61
C VAL A 60 0.99 -10.92 30.55
N PRO A 61 1.70 -12.01 30.87
CA PRO A 61 1.27 -12.93 31.92
C PRO A 61 1.02 -12.19 33.24
N GLU A 62 0.03 -12.64 34.00
CA GLU A 62 -0.33 -12.01 35.28
C GLU A 62 0.90 -11.90 36.21
N GLY A 63 1.28 -10.67 36.57
CA GLY A 63 2.39 -10.40 37.48
C GLY A 63 3.74 -10.13 36.82
N GLU A 64 3.81 -10.07 35.49
CA GLU A 64 5.00 -9.65 34.74
C GLU A 64 4.91 -8.19 34.27
N ASP A 65 6.06 -7.59 33.95
CA ASP A 65 6.13 -6.25 33.37
C ASP A 65 5.83 -6.32 31.86
N PRO A 66 5.15 -5.32 31.27
CA PRO A 66 4.89 -5.31 29.84
C PRO A 66 6.17 -5.28 29.01
N ILE A 67 6.21 -6.12 27.98
CA ILE A 67 7.29 -6.15 27.01
C ILE A 67 7.14 -4.91 26.12
N PRO A 68 8.15 -4.01 26.07
CA PRO A 68 8.04 -2.83 25.23
C PRO A 68 8.12 -3.24 23.75
N LEU A 69 7.16 -2.79 22.95
CA LEU A 69 7.25 -2.82 21.49
C LEU A 69 8.15 -1.67 21.05
N LEU A 70 9.19 -1.97 20.27
CA LEU A 70 10.21 -1.00 19.89
C LEU A 70 9.93 -0.39 18.51
N ALA A 71 9.53 -1.24 17.57
CA ALA A 71 9.30 -0.87 16.18
C ALA A 71 8.33 -1.86 15.52
N THR A 72 7.83 -1.47 14.36
CA THR A 72 6.99 -2.31 13.49
C THR A 72 7.48 -2.21 12.04
N THR A 73 7.23 -3.25 11.27
CA THR A 73 7.51 -3.36 9.83
C THR A 73 6.39 -4.10 9.12
N LEU A 74 6.29 -3.95 7.81
CA LEU A 74 5.38 -4.77 7.00
C LEU A 74 6.12 -6.05 6.58
N LEU A 75 5.61 -7.20 6.99
CA LEU A 75 6.12 -8.49 6.54
C LEU A 75 5.36 -8.94 5.28
N LEU A 76 6.11 -9.21 4.21
CA LEU A 76 5.61 -9.84 2.99
C LEU A 76 6.27 -11.20 2.79
N ILE A 77 5.50 -12.19 2.35
CA ILE A 77 5.96 -13.57 2.16
C ILE A 77 5.58 -14.03 0.77
N ASP A 78 6.55 -14.53 0.01
CA ASP A 78 6.32 -15.42 -1.12
C ASP A 78 6.20 -16.85 -0.57
N ILE A 79 4.97 -17.31 -0.40
CA ILE A 79 4.67 -18.58 0.28
C ILE A 79 5.32 -19.75 -0.45
N GLU A 80 5.42 -19.70 -1.78
CA GLU A 80 6.04 -20.77 -2.56
C GLU A 80 7.54 -20.88 -2.24
N ALA A 81 8.25 -19.76 -2.25
CA ALA A 81 9.67 -19.74 -1.90
C ALA A 81 9.92 -20.10 -0.42
N ALA A 82 9.11 -19.56 0.50
CA ALA A 82 9.25 -19.81 1.94
C ALA A 82 8.93 -21.27 2.33
N ALA A 83 7.93 -21.90 1.69
CA ALA A 83 7.63 -23.32 1.93
C ALA A 83 8.79 -24.22 1.47
N LEU A 84 9.43 -23.87 0.35
CA LEU A 84 10.64 -24.57 -0.11
C LEU A 84 11.79 -24.40 0.89
N SER A 85 12.04 -23.20 1.42
CA SER A 85 13.13 -22.96 2.37
C SER A 85 12.92 -23.68 3.72
N ALA A 86 11.68 -23.66 4.24
CA ALA A 86 11.31 -24.35 5.48
C ALA A 86 11.46 -25.87 5.37
N SER A 87 11.18 -26.44 4.19
CA SER A 87 11.34 -27.88 3.95
C SER A 87 12.81 -28.34 3.91
N VAL A 88 13.75 -27.43 3.66
CA VAL A 88 15.19 -27.70 3.52
C VAL A 88 15.97 -27.36 4.79
N SER A 89 15.47 -26.42 5.61
CA SER A 89 16.16 -25.91 6.80
C SER A 89 15.61 -26.50 8.10
N GLY A 90 16.13 -27.65 8.54
CA GLY A 90 15.92 -28.16 9.90
C GLY A 90 16.59 -27.31 11.02
N GLY A 91 16.69 -25.99 10.87
CA GLY A 91 17.41 -25.09 11.77
C GLY A 91 17.52 -23.63 11.31
N ALA A 92 16.40 -22.98 10.96
CA ALA A 92 16.33 -21.62 10.40
C ALA A 92 16.64 -20.48 11.41
N ASP A 93 16.59 -20.73 12.72
CA ASP A 93 16.66 -19.66 13.74
C ASP A 93 17.96 -18.83 13.73
N GLY A 94 19.09 -19.41 13.31
CA GLY A 94 20.38 -18.74 13.39
C GLY A 94 20.64 -17.73 12.26
N ALA A 95 20.22 -18.05 11.04
CA ALA A 95 20.51 -17.24 9.85
C ALA A 95 19.53 -16.06 9.73
N ALA A 96 18.24 -16.30 9.95
CA ALA A 96 17.21 -15.24 9.97
C ALA A 96 17.52 -14.20 11.06
N ARG A 97 17.90 -14.63 12.26
CA ARG A 97 18.31 -13.74 13.35
C ARG A 97 19.57 -12.93 13.00
N ALA A 98 20.54 -13.50 12.28
CA ALA A 98 21.75 -12.79 11.87
C ALA A 98 21.50 -11.80 10.72
N ALA A 99 20.69 -12.16 9.72
CA ALA A 99 20.28 -11.28 8.63
C ALA A 99 19.44 -10.11 9.16
N LEU A 100 18.57 -10.37 10.13
CA LEU A 100 17.81 -9.34 10.80
C LEU A 100 18.68 -8.43 11.67
N GLN A 101 19.59 -8.99 12.48
CA GLN A 101 20.54 -8.18 13.25
C GLN A 101 21.42 -7.33 12.33
N ALA A 102 21.80 -7.83 11.15
CA ALA A 102 22.52 -7.06 10.15
C ALA A 102 21.64 -5.96 9.51
N SER A 103 20.35 -6.23 9.28
CA SER A 103 19.39 -5.23 8.77
C SER A 103 19.15 -4.13 9.79
N ILE A 104 18.98 -4.48 11.07
CA ILE A 104 18.84 -3.53 12.19
C ILE A 104 20.14 -2.75 12.41
N ALA A 105 21.30 -3.41 12.37
CA ALA A 105 22.59 -2.72 12.49
C ALA A 105 22.88 -1.82 11.27
N GLY A 106 22.28 -2.12 10.11
CA GLY A 106 22.31 -1.28 8.91
C GLY A 106 21.38 -0.06 8.98
N LEU A 107 20.40 -0.06 9.89
CA LEU A 107 19.53 1.11 10.16
C LEU A 107 20.24 2.20 10.96
N ASP A 108 21.44 1.94 11.49
CA ASP A 108 22.22 2.90 12.28
C ASP A 108 23.34 3.55 11.45
N ALA A 109 23.03 4.65 10.78
CA ALA A 109 23.99 5.74 10.49
C ALA A 109 23.33 7.01 9.92
N ASP A 110 22.17 6.89 9.29
CA ASP A 110 21.38 8.03 8.85
C ASP A 110 19.91 7.58 8.71
N ALA A 111 19.15 7.65 9.80
CA ALA A 111 17.69 7.56 9.76
C ALA A 111 17.04 8.59 8.81
N SER A 112 17.83 9.52 8.26
CA SER A 112 17.51 10.42 7.17
C SER A 112 17.55 9.79 5.76
N THR A 113 17.99 8.52 5.61
CA THR A 113 18.19 7.84 4.31
C THR A 113 17.49 6.50 4.14
N ALA A 114 16.88 5.92 5.17
CA ALA A 114 15.91 4.85 4.98
C ALA A 114 14.71 5.45 4.26
N GLN A 115 14.66 5.25 2.94
CA GLN A 115 13.53 5.67 2.12
C GLN A 115 12.31 4.89 2.64
N PRO A 116 11.22 5.56 3.06
CA PRO A 116 10.03 4.94 3.67
C PRO A 116 9.29 3.90 2.80
N SER A 117 9.83 3.52 1.65
CA SER A 117 9.21 2.64 0.67
C SER A 117 10.10 1.48 0.18
N GLN A 118 11.25 1.24 0.81
CA GLN A 118 12.12 0.13 0.41
C GLN A 118 11.62 -1.21 0.96
N VAL A 119 11.55 -2.20 0.07
CA VAL A 119 11.33 -3.62 0.40
C VAL A 119 12.67 -4.35 0.35
N VAL A 120 13.01 -5.08 1.41
CA VAL A 120 14.28 -5.80 1.56
C VAL A 120 13.98 -7.28 1.82
N GLU A 121 14.57 -8.15 1.01
CA GLU A 121 14.55 -9.60 1.24
C GLU A 121 15.53 -9.96 2.37
N ILE A 122 15.03 -10.57 3.44
CA ILE A 122 15.82 -10.98 4.61
C ILE A 122 16.20 -12.47 4.56
N GLU A 123 15.36 -13.26 3.90
CA GLU A 123 15.52 -14.68 3.60
C GLU A 123 14.80 -14.95 2.27
N GLU A 124 15.17 -16.03 1.57
CA GLU A 124 14.51 -16.42 0.32
C GLU A 124 12.98 -16.47 0.51
N GLY A 125 12.29 -15.56 -0.17
CA GLY A 125 10.83 -15.45 -0.11
C GLY A 125 10.27 -14.70 1.11
N VAL A 126 11.11 -14.11 1.97
CA VAL A 126 10.67 -13.33 3.14
C VAL A 126 11.21 -11.92 3.03
N TYR A 127 10.31 -10.94 3.09
CA TYR A 127 10.63 -9.54 2.87
C TYR A 127 10.12 -8.69 4.03
N PHE A 128 10.94 -7.73 4.45
CA PHE A 128 10.50 -6.62 5.28
C PHE A 128 10.42 -5.36 4.44
N ALA A 129 9.35 -4.59 4.65
CA ALA A 129 9.20 -3.28 4.06
C ALA A 129 8.94 -2.27 5.17
N SER A 130 9.59 -1.12 5.08
CA SER A 130 9.44 0.04 5.97
C SER A 130 9.60 -0.27 7.47
N ILE A 131 10.16 0.65 8.24
CA ILE A 131 10.24 0.48 9.68
C ILE A 131 9.72 1.75 10.34
N ALA A 132 8.79 1.58 11.27
CA ALA A 132 8.25 2.65 12.08
C ALA A 132 8.51 2.37 13.55
N LEU A 133 8.74 3.42 14.34
CA LEU A 133 8.81 3.29 15.79
C LEU A 133 7.41 3.04 16.35
N VAL A 134 7.36 2.27 17.43
CA VAL A 134 6.14 2.13 18.24
C VAL A 134 6.28 3.05 19.44
N GLU A 135 5.31 3.92 19.64
CA GLU A 135 5.30 4.89 20.73
C GLU A 135 5.03 4.19 22.07
N SER A 136 5.26 4.90 23.18
CA SER A 136 5.10 4.33 24.53
C SER A 136 3.67 3.92 24.88
N ASP A 137 2.67 4.43 24.14
CA ASP A 137 1.26 4.06 24.26
C ASP A 137 0.85 2.94 23.28
N GLY A 138 1.81 2.36 22.55
CA GLY A 138 1.59 1.31 21.56
C GLY A 138 1.18 1.83 20.18
N SER A 139 1.00 3.14 19.99
CA SER A 139 0.63 3.69 18.68
C SER A 139 1.78 3.63 17.67
N PHE A 140 1.45 3.49 16.38
CA PHE A 140 2.42 3.51 15.29
C PHE A 140 1.83 4.09 13.99
N GLU A 141 2.73 4.60 13.14
CA GLU A 141 2.43 5.03 11.77
C GLU A 141 3.44 4.38 10.81
N LEU A 142 2.99 3.35 10.09
CA LEU A 142 3.83 2.59 9.16
C LEU A 142 3.57 3.04 7.72
N VAL A 143 4.54 3.71 7.12
CA VAL A 143 4.50 4.06 5.70
C VAL A 143 4.62 2.78 4.87
N LEU A 144 3.67 2.54 3.98
CA LEU A 144 3.66 1.35 3.13
C LEU A 144 4.46 1.60 1.85
N PRO A 145 5.15 0.58 1.32
CA PRO A 145 5.95 0.75 0.11
C PRO A 145 5.07 1.01 -1.12
N ASP A 146 5.64 1.70 -2.10
CA ASP A 146 4.99 1.90 -3.39
C ASP A 146 4.82 0.55 -4.11
N GLY A 147 3.79 0.45 -4.95
CA GLY A 147 3.48 -0.81 -5.64
C GLY A 147 4.60 -1.33 -6.55
N ASP A 148 5.42 -0.44 -7.11
CA ASP A 148 6.56 -0.80 -7.96
C ASP A 148 7.80 -1.25 -7.17
N ALA A 149 7.83 -0.98 -5.86
CA ALA A 149 8.83 -1.53 -4.94
C ALA A 149 8.50 -2.95 -4.48
N LEU A 150 7.26 -3.41 -4.67
CA LEU A 150 6.84 -4.75 -4.29
C LEU A 150 7.47 -5.82 -5.20
N PRO A 151 8.08 -6.88 -4.64
CA PRO A 151 8.58 -8.00 -5.44
C PRO A 151 7.43 -8.65 -6.23
N SER A 152 7.63 -8.91 -7.52
CA SER A 152 6.60 -9.61 -8.32
C SER A 152 6.28 -11.01 -7.79
N SER A 153 7.22 -11.61 -7.03
CA SER A 153 7.08 -12.91 -6.36
C SER A 153 6.04 -12.91 -5.24
N VAL A 154 5.67 -11.76 -4.67
CA VAL A 154 4.59 -11.69 -3.67
C VAL A 154 3.25 -11.33 -4.30
N MET A 155 3.20 -11.08 -5.61
CA MET A 155 1.98 -10.73 -6.33
C MET A 155 1.35 -11.98 -6.94
N ARG A 156 0.03 -12.09 -6.86
CA ARG A 156 -0.78 -13.16 -7.46
C ARG A 156 -1.98 -12.54 -8.17
N THR A 157 -2.67 -13.31 -9.01
CA THR A 157 -4.00 -12.87 -9.48
C THR A 157 -4.90 -12.69 -8.26
N ALA A 158 -5.86 -11.78 -8.34
CA ALA A 158 -6.74 -11.49 -7.20
C ALA A 158 -7.52 -12.73 -6.72
N GLU A 159 -7.80 -13.68 -7.61
CA GLU A 159 -8.45 -14.97 -7.32
C GLU A 159 -7.51 -15.94 -6.58
N ASP A 160 -6.24 -16.00 -6.99
CA ASP A 160 -5.22 -16.90 -6.42
C ASP A 160 -4.57 -16.36 -5.14
N ALA A 161 -4.78 -15.08 -4.83
CA ALA A 161 -4.15 -14.42 -3.68
C ALA A 161 -4.76 -14.83 -2.34
N ILE A 162 -5.91 -15.51 -2.35
CA ILE A 162 -6.53 -16.11 -1.16
C ILE A 162 -6.40 -17.62 -1.33
N PRO A 163 -5.41 -18.28 -0.67
CA PRO A 163 -5.17 -19.71 -0.83
C PRO A 163 -6.35 -20.48 -0.23
N PHE A 164 -7.29 -20.82 -1.10
CA PHE A 164 -8.60 -21.36 -0.74
C PHE A 164 -8.59 -22.88 -0.51
N ASP A 165 -7.56 -23.56 -1.02
CA ASP A 165 -7.38 -25.02 -0.97
C ASP A 165 -7.35 -25.60 0.47
N PHE A 166 -7.15 -24.75 1.49
CA PHE A 166 -7.13 -25.18 2.89
C PHE A 166 -8.52 -25.53 3.46
N TYR A 167 -9.62 -24.98 2.92
CA TYR A 167 -10.94 -25.04 3.58
C TYR A 167 -11.98 -25.92 2.90
N VAL A 168 -11.94 -26.04 1.57
CA VAL A 168 -13.10 -26.50 0.79
C VAL A 168 -13.01 -27.89 0.19
N GLY A 169 -11.85 -28.53 0.17
CA GLY A 169 -11.70 -29.82 -0.54
C GLY A 169 -12.19 -29.73 -2.01
N ASP A 170 -12.79 -30.81 -2.53
CA ASP A 170 -13.32 -30.88 -3.91
C ASP A 170 -14.64 -30.09 -4.14
N ALA A 171 -15.04 -29.16 -3.26
CA ALA A 171 -16.31 -28.45 -3.35
C ALA A 171 -16.34 -27.43 -4.52
N ASP A 172 -17.50 -27.29 -5.18
CA ASP A 172 -17.73 -26.25 -6.20
C ASP A 172 -17.93 -24.87 -5.53
N CYS A 173 -16.83 -24.32 -5.00
CA CYS A 173 -16.73 -22.98 -4.45
C CYS A 173 -15.44 -22.32 -4.94
N SER A 174 -15.55 -21.09 -5.43
CA SER A 174 -14.41 -20.33 -5.95
C SER A 174 -14.57 -18.84 -5.62
N ILE A 175 -13.44 -18.14 -5.49
CA ILE A 175 -13.42 -16.67 -5.44
C ILE A 175 -13.10 -16.18 -6.85
N VAL A 176 -13.94 -15.29 -7.36
CA VAL A 176 -13.74 -14.65 -8.67
C VAL A 176 -13.52 -13.17 -8.52
N ALA A 177 -12.67 -12.62 -9.37
CA ALA A 177 -12.39 -11.20 -9.43
C ALA A 177 -13.22 -10.55 -10.55
N SER A 178 -13.75 -9.35 -10.31
CA SER A 178 -14.43 -8.59 -11.37
C SER A 178 -13.50 -8.23 -12.53
N ASP A 179 -12.22 -8.04 -12.23
CA ASP A 179 -11.13 -7.92 -13.22
C ASP A 179 -10.03 -8.95 -12.89
N PRO A 180 -9.90 -10.04 -13.69
CA PRO A 180 -8.92 -11.09 -13.46
C PRO A 180 -7.49 -10.69 -13.85
N SER A 181 -7.30 -9.51 -14.47
CA SER A 181 -5.95 -9.01 -14.78
C SER A 181 -5.31 -8.26 -13.62
N VAL A 182 -6.10 -7.88 -12.60
CA VAL A 182 -5.60 -7.25 -11.39
C VAL A 182 -4.80 -8.26 -10.58
N LEU A 183 -3.54 -7.90 -10.32
CA LEU A 183 -2.69 -8.57 -9.36
C LEU A 183 -2.86 -7.94 -7.99
N VAL A 184 -2.82 -8.77 -6.95
CA VAL A 184 -2.79 -8.34 -5.55
C VAL A 184 -1.68 -9.06 -4.78
N THR A 185 -1.22 -8.49 -3.68
CA THR A 185 -0.28 -9.19 -2.79
C THR A 185 -0.92 -10.45 -2.24
N GLN A 186 -0.18 -11.56 -2.26
CA GLN A 186 -0.62 -12.83 -1.71
C GLN A 186 -1.01 -12.66 -0.24
N THR A 187 -2.16 -13.20 0.12
CA THR A 187 -2.66 -13.20 1.48
C THR A 187 -2.83 -14.60 2.01
N PHE A 188 -2.93 -14.74 3.33
CA PHE A 188 -3.20 -16.02 3.97
C PHE A 188 -4.34 -15.80 4.97
N GLY A 189 -5.36 -16.65 4.92
CA GLY A 189 -6.63 -16.41 5.60
C GLY A 189 -6.87 -17.38 6.75
N GLU A 190 -6.10 -17.28 7.83
CA GLU A 190 -6.44 -17.80 9.18
C GLU A 190 -5.39 -17.30 10.16
N PHE A 191 -5.75 -16.44 11.10
CA PHE A 191 -4.93 -15.91 12.20
C PHE A 191 -3.65 -15.13 11.81
N LEU A 192 -2.97 -15.48 10.72
CA LEU A 192 -1.72 -14.89 10.23
C LEU A 192 -1.95 -14.39 8.81
N ALA A 193 -2.43 -13.16 8.71
CA ALA A 193 -2.83 -12.60 7.44
C ALA A 193 -1.73 -11.69 6.88
N PHE A 194 -0.97 -12.19 5.90
CA PHE A 194 0.06 -11.40 5.22
C PHE A 194 -0.52 -10.64 4.01
N PRO A 195 0.12 -9.55 3.55
CA PRO A 195 1.02 -8.69 4.32
C PRO A 195 0.40 -8.19 5.63
N ALA A 196 1.20 -8.18 6.71
CA ALA A 196 0.77 -7.72 8.04
C ALA A 196 1.87 -6.96 8.77
N PRO A 197 1.49 -6.11 9.75
CA PRO A 197 2.42 -5.55 10.72
C PRO A 197 3.13 -6.64 11.51
N PHE A 198 4.43 -6.45 11.70
CA PHE A 198 5.31 -7.35 12.40
C PHE A 198 6.17 -6.53 13.36
N PHE A 199 6.33 -6.99 14.61
CA PHE A 199 6.79 -6.13 15.69
C PHE A 199 8.14 -6.55 16.23
N PHE A 200 8.97 -5.57 16.57
CA PHE A 200 10.26 -5.74 17.21
C PHE A 200 10.15 -5.56 18.71
N THR A 201 10.70 -6.50 19.47
CA THR A 201 10.80 -6.48 20.93
C THR A 201 12.27 -6.54 21.35
N PRO A 202 12.61 -6.30 22.64
CA PRO A 202 13.97 -6.51 23.13
C PRO A 202 14.49 -7.95 22.95
N PHE A 203 13.61 -8.92 22.75
CA PHE A 203 13.96 -10.35 22.65
C PHE A 203 14.10 -10.82 21.19
N GLY A 204 13.50 -10.09 20.25
CA GLY A 204 13.55 -10.42 18.84
C GLY A 204 12.43 -9.72 18.06
N PHE A 205 11.73 -10.49 17.26
CA PHE A 205 10.56 -10.05 16.53
C PHE A 205 9.44 -11.04 16.78
N ASP A 206 8.22 -10.56 16.74
CA ASP A 206 7.02 -11.35 16.97
C ASP A 206 5.94 -10.98 15.97
N PHE A 207 5.11 -11.98 15.64
CA PHE A 207 3.96 -11.76 14.79
C PHE A 207 2.83 -11.13 15.59
N ALA A 208 1.98 -10.38 14.91
CA ALA A 208 0.76 -9.89 15.49
C ALA A 208 -0.44 -10.42 14.71
N ILE A 209 -1.52 -10.69 15.44
CA ILE A 209 -2.85 -10.75 14.84
C ILE A 209 -3.39 -9.33 14.87
N THR A 210 -3.78 -8.83 13.71
CA THR A 210 -4.31 -7.47 13.56
C THR A 210 -5.82 -7.54 13.43
N PHE A 211 -6.52 -6.64 14.10
CA PHE A 211 -7.96 -6.57 14.24
C PHE A 211 -8.49 -5.23 13.75
N SER A 212 -9.75 -5.22 13.37
CA SER A 212 -10.43 -4.00 12.91
C SER A 212 -10.75 -3.01 14.03
N GLU A 213 -10.76 -3.50 15.27
CA GLU A 213 -11.05 -2.78 16.51
C GLU A 213 -10.25 -3.35 17.68
N GLU A 214 -10.23 -2.61 18.80
CA GLU A 214 -9.60 -3.06 20.04
C GLU A 214 -10.35 -4.29 20.59
N ILE A 215 -9.60 -5.34 20.93
CA ILE A 215 -10.15 -6.56 21.51
C ILE A 215 -9.76 -6.71 22.98
N ASP A 216 -10.71 -7.18 23.79
CA ASP A 216 -10.42 -7.63 25.15
C ASP A 216 -9.87 -9.05 25.08
N ILE A 217 -8.57 -9.21 25.29
CA ILE A 217 -7.89 -10.51 25.24
C ILE A 217 -8.31 -11.46 26.38
N ASP A 218 -8.93 -10.94 27.43
CA ASP A 218 -9.43 -11.75 28.56
C ASP A 218 -10.87 -12.26 28.32
N ASP A 219 -11.55 -11.75 27.28
CA ASP A 219 -12.92 -12.11 26.90
C ASP A 219 -12.93 -12.67 25.48
N GLU A 220 -13.04 -13.99 25.34
CA GLU A 220 -13.08 -14.65 24.02
C GLU A 220 -14.36 -14.24 23.28
N PRO A 221 -14.25 -13.48 22.17
CA PRO A 221 -15.44 -13.00 21.48
C PRO A 221 -16.09 -14.13 20.66
N ASP A 222 -17.42 -14.17 20.63
CA ASP A 222 -18.19 -15.13 19.79
C ASP A 222 -17.92 -14.95 18.28
N GLU A 223 -17.45 -13.77 17.88
CA GLU A 223 -17.08 -13.39 16.51
C GLU A 223 -15.91 -12.38 16.58
N PHE A 224 -14.90 -12.56 15.74
CA PHE A 224 -13.83 -11.57 15.62
C PHE A 224 -13.49 -11.28 14.16
N THR A 225 -13.08 -10.05 13.90
CA THR A 225 -12.64 -9.58 12.58
C THR A 225 -11.16 -9.25 12.61
N SER A 226 -10.35 -10.15 12.04
CA SER A 226 -8.94 -9.89 11.78
C SER A 226 -8.75 -9.12 10.47
N VAL A 227 -7.60 -8.48 10.31
CA VAL A 227 -7.25 -7.61 9.19
C VAL A 227 -5.88 -7.99 8.64
N SER A 228 -5.78 -8.17 7.32
CA SER A 228 -4.52 -8.03 6.59
C SER A 228 -4.50 -6.75 5.76
N VAL A 229 -3.31 -6.38 5.33
CA VAL A 229 -3.10 -5.33 4.34
C VAL A 229 -2.90 -5.99 2.98
N VAL A 230 -3.50 -5.45 1.92
CA VAL A 230 -3.35 -5.97 0.55
C VAL A 230 -3.11 -4.83 -0.42
N TYR A 231 -2.08 -4.95 -1.26
CA TYR A 231 -1.87 -4.04 -2.38
C TYR A 231 -2.55 -4.59 -3.62
N ALA A 232 -3.31 -3.77 -4.35
CA ALA A 232 -3.91 -4.12 -5.63
C ALA A 232 -3.39 -3.22 -6.75
N THR A 233 -3.01 -3.83 -7.88
CA THR A 233 -2.53 -3.11 -9.08
C THR A 233 -3.61 -2.36 -9.84
N GLY A 234 -4.88 -2.53 -9.44
CA GLY A 234 -6.05 -1.88 -10.02
C GLY A 234 -7.29 -2.20 -9.18
N ALA A 235 -8.38 -1.48 -9.41
CA ALA A 235 -9.63 -1.72 -8.70
C ALA A 235 -10.27 -3.06 -9.12
N THR A 236 -10.72 -3.86 -8.16
CA THR A 236 -11.40 -5.14 -8.40
C THR A 236 -12.30 -5.52 -7.25
N THR A 237 -13.35 -6.29 -7.50
CA THR A 237 -14.21 -6.88 -6.48
C THR A 237 -14.02 -8.39 -6.47
N LEU A 238 -13.70 -8.94 -5.30
CA LEU A 238 -13.65 -10.37 -5.03
C LEU A 238 -15.03 -10.84 -4.58
N THR A 239 -15.56 -11.86 -5.24
CA THR A 239 -16.86 -12.44 -4.91
C THR A 239 -16.78 -13.95 -4.90
N THR A 240 -17.38 -14.57 -3.89
CA THR A 240 -17.54 -16.02 -3.86
C THR A 240 -18.62 -16.46 -4.86
N THR A 241 -18.32 -17.48 -5.65
CA THR A 241 -19.24 -18.12 -6.60
C THR A 241 -19.17 -19.64 -6.48
N GLY A 242 -20.20 -20.32 -6.99
CA GLY A 242 -20.37 -21.76 -6.84
C GLY A 242 -21.59 -22.10 -5.98
N THR A 243 -22.00 -23.36 -5.99
CA THR A 243 -23.18 -23.82 -5.22
C THR A 243 -22.83 -24.42 -3.87
N GLU A 244 -21.55 -24.67 -3.59
CA GLU A 244 -21.09 -25.43 -2.42
C GLU A 244 -20.13 -24.62 -1.53
N CYS A 245 -20.38 -23.32 -1.36
CA CYS A 245 -19.64 -22.50 -0.40
C CYS A 245 -20.07 -22.68 1.06
N SER A 246 -20.86 -23.73 1.33
CA SER A 246 -21.21 -24.18 2.67
C SER A 246 -20.71 -25.61 2.87
N PHE A 247 -19.79 -25.81 3.82
CA PHE A 247 -19.12 -27.07 4.10
C PHE A 247 -19.15 -27.35 5.61
N ASP A 248 -19.58 -28.55 6.01
CA ASP A 248 -19.66 -28.98 7.42
C ASP A 248 -20.36 -28.00 8.40
N GLY A 249 -21.35 -27.25 7.91
CA GLY A 249 -22.10 -26.27 8.72
C GLY A 249 -21.46 -24.87 8.77
N PHE A 250 -20.36 -24.68 8.07
CA PHE A 250 -19.65 -23.42 7.89
C PHE A 250 -19.93 -22.84 6.50
N THR A 251 -20.07 -21.53 6.37
CA THR A 251 -20.30 -20.85 5.08
C THR A 251 -19.21 -19.84 4.79
N LEU A 252 -18.57 -19.96 3.63
CA LEU A 252 -17.68 -18.94 3.11
C LEU A 252 -18.46 -17.89 2.33
N SER A 253 -18.16 -16.61 2.57
CA SER A 253 -18.59 -15.52 1.71
C SER A 253 -17.49 -14.48 1.52
N ALA A 254 -17.05 -14.28 0.29
CA ALA A 254 -16.21 -13.16 -0.10
C ALA A 254 -17.08 -12.10 -0.79
N ASN A 255 -16.96 -10.87 -0.30
CA ASN A 255 -17.47 -9.66 -0.93
C ASN A 255 -16.55 -8.49 -0.55
N ALA A 256 -15.38 -8.46 -1.18
CA ALA A 256 -14.33 -7.48 -0.90
C ALA A 256 -14.13 -6.60 -2.13
N SER A 257 -14.35 -5.29 -1.99
CA SER A 257 -14.07 -4.31 -3.05
C SER A 257 -12.73 -3.63 -2.75
N LEU A 258 -11.76 -3.87 -3.61
CA LEU A 258 -10.41 -3.32 -3.53
C LEU A 258 -10.29 -2.12 -4.47
N GLU A 259 -9.68 -1.05 -3.98
CA GLU A 259 -9.22 0.09 -4.77
C GLU A 259 -7.81 -0.19 -5.29
N GLU A 260 -7.38 0.56 -6.31
CA GLU A 260 -5.97 0.56 -6.72
C GLU A 260 -5.10 1.10 -5.57
N GLY A 261 -4.03 0.39 -5.24
CA GLY A 261 -3.16 0.72 -4.12
C GLY A 261 -3.38 -0.17 -2.89
N TRP A 262 -3.04 0.35 -1.72
CA TRP A 262 -3.18 -0.37 -0.46
C TRP A 262 -4.61 -0.36 0.07
N ASN A 263 -5.08 -1.52 0.51
CA ASN A 263 -6.38 -1.75 1.11
C ASN A 263 -6.20 -2.57 2.39
N GLN A 264 -7.24 -2.60 3.24
CA GLN A 264 -7.35 -3.57 4.32
C GLN A 264 -8.35 -4.64 3.94
N MET A 265 -7.93 -5.91 4.01
CA MET A 265 -8.84 -7.06 3.84
C MET A 265 -9.25 -7.57 5.22
N THR A 266 -10.55 -7.73 5.42
CA THR A 266 -11.13 -8.17 6.69
C THR A 266 -11.50 -9.64 6.61
N TRP A 267 -11.18 -10.39 7.65
CA TRP A 267 -11.50 -11.80 7.80
C TRP A 267 -12.33 -11.95 9.07
N THR A 268 -13.63 -12.14 8.88
CA THR A 268 -14.58 -12.27 9.99
C THR A 268 -14.93 -13.74 10.17
N GLU A 269 -14.57 -14.29 11.32
CA GLU A 269 -14.86 -15.67 11.68
C GLU A 269 -15.94 -15.69 12.76
N SER A 270 -16.89 -16.61 12.59
CA SER A 270 -17.97 -16.92 13.52
C SER A 270 -18.17 -18.43 13.58
N GLU A 271 -18.97 -18.92 14.52
CA GLU A 271 -19.25 -20.37 14.67
C GLU A 271 -19.70 -21.08 13.37
N THR A 272 -20.30 -20.34 12.42
CA THR A 272 -20.92 -20.93 11.21
C THR A 272 -20.52 -20.24 9.92
N SER A 273 -19.60 -19.27 9.95
CA SER A 273 -19.22 -18.55 8.74
C SER A 273 -17.85 -17.90 8.79
N PHE A 274 -17.27 -17.76 7.60
CA PHE A 274 -16.09 -16.96 7.34
C PHE A 274 -16.36 -15.98 6.21
N ALA A 275 -16.33 -14.71 6.56
CA ALA A 275 -16.60 -13.62 5.63
C ALA A 275 -15.31 -12.85 5.32
N ILE A 276 -15.07 -12.67 4.02
CA ILE A 276 -13.98 -11.86 3.48
C ILE A 276 -14.56 -10.55 2.98
N GLY A 277 -14.06 -9.45 3.50
CA GLY A 277 -14.46 -8.09 3.13
C GLY A 277 -13.24 -7.21 2.87
N ALA A 278 -13.50 -5.94 2.55
CA ALA A 278 -12.46 -4.93 2.45
C ALA A 278 -12.91 -3.63 3.11
N ARG A 279 -11.93 -2.87 3.60
CA ARG A 279 -12.10 -1.54 4.18
C ARG A 279 -10.94 -0.64 3.77
N SER A 280 -11.06 0.65 4.07
CA SER A 280 -10.05 1.65 3.67
C SER A 280 -8.73 1.43 4.43
N ILE A 281 -7.60 1.70 3.78
CA ILE A 281 -6.29 1.68 4.42
C ILE A 281 -6.13 2.76 5.50
N ASP A 282 -6.91 3.85 5.42
CA ASP A 282 -6.87 4.97 6.35
C ASP A 282 -7.55 4.65 7.70
N GLU A 283 -8.31 3.55 7.76
CA GLU A 283 -8.96 3.12 9.00
C GLU A 283 -7.91 2.53 9.96
N PRO A 284 -7.93 2.89 11.26
CA PRO A 284 -6.93 2.38 12.19
C PRO A 284 -7.11 0.89 12.44
N VAL A 285 -6.00 0.21 12.73
CA VAL A 285 -5.97 -1.20 13.13
C VAL A 285 -5.49 -1.37 14.58
N PHE A 286 -5.84 -2.50 15.17
CA PHE A 286 -5.36 -2.91 16.50
C PHE A 286 -4.59 -4.22 16.40
N SER A 287 -3.34 -4.26 16.86
CA SER A 287 -2.48 -5.45 16.74
C SER A 287 -2.20 -6.06 18.11
N VAL A 288 -2.48 -7.35 18.26
CA VAL A 288 -2.05 -8.13 19.43
C VAL A 288 -0.82 -8.93 19.03
N VAL A 289 0.31 -8.60 19.65
CA VAL A 289 1.62 -9.21 19.39
C VAL A 289 1.77 -10.47 20.24
N PHE A 290 1.85 -11.63 19.60
CA PHE A 290 2.00 -12.91 20.28
C PHE A 290 3.48 -13.30 20.25
N GLY A 291 4.13 -13.31 21.41
CA GLY A 291 5.56 -13.58 21.55
C GLY A 291 5.87 -14.26 22.88
N PHE A 292 6.83 -15.19 22.85
CA PHE A 292 7.17 -16.16 23.90
C PHE A 292 8.39 -15.75 24.75
#